data_AF-A0A9W6ZY71-F1
#
_entry.id   AF-A0A9W6ZY71-F1
#
_cell.length_a   1.000
_cell.length_b   1.000
_cell.length_c   1.000
_cell.angle_alpha   90.00
_cell.angle_beta   90.00
_cell.angle_gamma   90.00
#
_symmetry.space_group_name_H-M   'P 1'
#
loop_
_entity.id
_entity.type
_entity.pdbx_description
1 polymer ?
#
loop_
_entity_poly.entity_id
_entity_poly.type
_entity_poly.pdbx_seq_one_letter_code
_entity_poly.pdbx_strand_id
1 'polypeptide(L)'
;MPPKQTQLIVLAAGAVSLALWGYGEYSKSRKKKSILSKSLSKAAFEDPSIFHHAPAPPNQNDDDLADFLEGDTVILDDAGVLAPSVEEVARVANGIGVSRTVALKLLSDALPDDWKACKLVEMSHSEDEMVSGGFDDIHSIYYFNFATGESSWDHPLVVKYKGEQDEKEKKRLENIESEKRSNRTLQEASIAKKRERMERRLSAISKKPVSLEKMFAGEDEIVITSKIIMDTFDINKDGVLSKKEFTNGLRGVDPKSKVGKHLIEIFGINWRQKKEVAGLFKQIDVDGDGSLTLEELTRYVEKLDETADAHRTIVARRMSSVSDDTKERAIFDKYKNDAGYLEIQHFQKMWKELGSELAGKPFSDKQCKRWAAKTLKKLAGMSEEEYDVEKGVTYELFQSLTASGPLFDICTKRL
;
A
#
# COMPACT_ATOMS: atom_id res chain seq x y z
N MET A 1 28.58 2.44 68.93
CA MET A 1 29.31 1.60 67.97
C MET A 1 28.34 1.10 66.91
N PRO A 2 28.43 1.56 65.66
CA PRO A 2 27.77 0.93 64.52
C PRO A 2 28.80 0.28 63.56
N PRO A 3 28.52 -0.87 62.92
CA PRO A 3 29.29 -1.33 61.77
C PRO A 3 28.68 -0.71 60.50
N LYS A 4 29.42 0.18 59.82
CA LYS A 4 30.38 -0.06 58.74
C LYS A 4 29.74 -0.33 57.37
N GLN A 5 29.89 0.70 56.54
CA GLN A 5 29.80 0.74 55.08
C GLN A 5 30.62 -0.38 54.41
N THR A 6 30.11 -0.91 53.30
CA THR A 6 30.89 -1.59 52.24
C THR A 6 30.22 -1.22 50.91
N GLN A 7 30.63 -0.11 50.29
CA GLN A 7 31.52 -0.02 49.13
C GLN A 7 31.06 -0.73 47.84
N LEU A 8 30.66 0.14 46.92
CA LEU A 8 30.64 0.07 45.47
C LEU A 8 31.88 -0.62 44.87
N ILE A 9 31.69 -1.50 43.90
CA ILE A 9 32.70 -1.83 42.89
C ILE A 9 32.06 -1.69 41.50
N VAL A 10 32.62 -0.79 40.71
CA VAL A 10 32.44 -0.59 39.27
C VAL A 10 33.81 -0.79 38.63
N LEU A 11 33.83 -1.32 37.38
CA LEU A 11 34.92 -1.47 36.38
C LEU A 11 35.14 -2.96 36.01
N ALA A 12 35.31 -3.40 34.76
CA ALA A 12 35.27 -2.73 33.45
C ALA A 12 35.18 -3.77 32.30
N ALA A 13 34.69 -3.27 31.16
CA ALA A 13 34.99 -3.55 29.74
C ALA A 13 35.74 -4.82 29.27
N GLY A 14 35.25 -5.38 28.15
CA GLY A 14 36.05 -6.20 27.24
C GLY A 14 35.29 -6.62 25.96
N ALA A 15 35.55 -5.92 24.85
CA ALA A 15 34.99 -6.14 23.52
C ALA A 15 35.72 -7.26 22.73
N VAL A 16 34.99 -7.98 21.85
CA VAL A 16 35.52 -8.81 20.74
C VAL A 16 34.46 -8.78 19.61
N SER A 17 34.59 -7.92 18.60
CA SER A 17 35.27 -8.07 17.30
C SER A 17 34.41 -8.60 16.15
N LEU A 18 34.19 -7.69 15.20
CA LEU A 18 33.79 -7.87 13.80
C LEU A 18 34.94 -8.49 12.96
N ALA A 19 34.60 -9.39 12.03
CA ALA A 19 35.19 -9.59 10.69
C ALA A 19 34.31 -10.64 9.95
N LEU A 20 33.57 -10.33 8.87
CA LEU A 20 33.91 -10.00 7.47
C LEU A 20 34.11 -11.20 6.52
N TRP A 21 33.48 -11.05 5.33
CA TRP A 21 33.57 -11.81 4.06
C TRP A 21 32.76 -13.12 3.94
N GLY A 22 32.06 -13.44 2.85
CA GLY A 22 32.02 -12.91 1.47
C GLY A 22 32.08 -14.08 0.46
N TYR A 23 31.44 -13.95 -0.72
CA TYR A 23 31.24 -14.92 -1.83
C TYR A 23 30.03 -15.87 -1.69
N GLY A 24 29.20 -16.17 -2.71
CA GLY A 24 29.20 -15.89 -4.16
C GLY A 24 28.42 -17.00 -4.88
N GLU A 25 28.03 -16.78 -6.15
CA GLU A 25 27.35 -17.71 -7.12
C GLU A 25 25.80 -17.78 -7.02
N TYR A 26 24.97 -17.36 -7.99
CA TYR A 26 24.96 -17.38 -9.46
C TYR A 26 24.76 -18.78 -10.09
N SER A 27 23.50 -19.18 -10.34
CA SER A 27 23.18 -20.19 -11.36
C SER A 27 21.80 -20.03 -12.01
N LYS A 28 21.90 -19.73 -13.29
CA LYS A 28 21.04 -19.72 -14.49
C LYS A 28 19.78 -20.60 -14.59
N SER A 29 18.91 -20.09 -15.49
CA SER A 29 18.21 -20.80 -16.58
C SER A 29 16.88 -21.51 -16.31
N ARG A 30 15.80 -20.94 -16.85
CA ARG A 30 14.83 -21.71 -17.67
C ARG A 30 14.41 -20.94 -18.92
N LYS A 31 14.88 -21.46 -20.06
CA LYS A 31 14.37 -21.23 -21.41
C LYS A 31 12.97 -21.85 -21.56
N LYS A 32 12.01 -21.13 -22.14
CA LYS A 32 10.90 -21.68 -22.95
C LYS A 32 10.64 -20.70 -24.09
N LYS A 33 11.26 -20.93 -25.26
CA LYS A 33 10.66 -21.55 -26.46
C LYS A 33 9.50 -20.75 -27.03
N SER A 34 9.81 -19.98 -28.07
CA SER A 34 8.87 -19.44 -29.04
C SER A 34 8.39 -20.58 -29.95
N ILE A 35 7.08 -20.64 -30.18
CA ILE A 35 6.44 -21.39 -31.26
C ILE A 35 5.19 -20.58 -31.60
N LEU A 36 5.20 -19.86 -32.72
CA LEU A 36 4.28 -20.08 -33.84
C LEU A 36 4.47 -18.96 -34.88
N SER A 37 4.95 -19.38 -36.02
CA SER A 37 5.00 -18.65 -37.28
C SER A 37 3.76 -18.96 -38.12
N LYS A 38 3.45 -18.03 -39.03
CA LYS A 38 2.72 -18.19 -40.30
C LYS A 38 1.18 -18.22 -40.25
N SER A 39 0.60 -17.16 -40.81
CA SER A 39 -0.31 -17.29 -41.95
C SER A 39 -0.35 -15.98 -42.74
N LEU A 40 -0.08 -16.13 -44.03
CA LEU A 40 0.06 -15.13 -45.09
C LEU A 40 -1.11 -15.36 -46.06
N SER A 41 -1.84 -14.32 -46.45
CA SER A 41 -2.62 -14.22 -47.69
C SER A 41 -3.05 -12.76 -47.84
N LYS A 42 -2.49 -11.93 -48.73
CA LYS A 42 -2.41 -11.95 -50.21
C LYS A 42 -3.74 -11.56 -50.88
N ALA A 43 -3.80 -10.29 -51.30
CA ALA A 43 -4.52 -9.72 -52.45
C ALA A 43 -3.79 -8.39 -52.77
N ALA A 44 -3.10 -8.16 -53.91
CA ALA A 44 -3.54 -8.07 -55.32
C ALA A 44 -4.59 -6.97 -55.51
N PHE A 45 -4.55 -6.03 -56.47
CA PHE A 45 -3.62 -5.59 -57.53
C PHE A 45 -4.29 -4.34 -58.17
N GLU A 46 -3.52 -3.39 -58.72
CA GLU A 46 -3.89 -2.29 -59.67
C GLU A 46 -4.90 -1.21 -59.18
N ASP A 47 -4.68 0.10 -59.37
CA ASP A 47 -4.55 0.84 -60.65
C ASP A 47 -4.18 2.33 -60.35
N PRO A 48 -3.23 3.00 -61.04
CA PRO A 48 -3.11 4.46 -60.97
C PRO A 48 -3.27 5.08 -62.36
N SER A 49 -4.48 5.52 -62.67
CA SER A 49 -4.71 6.47 -63.75
C SER A 49 -5.73 7.51 -63.30
N ILE A 50 -5.32 8.79 -63.34
CA ILE A 50 -6.09 9.98 -63.72
C ILE A 50 -5.21 11.19 -63.37
N PHE A 51 -4.53 11.70 -64.40
CA PHE A 51 -4.00 13.06 -64.45
C PHE A 51 -5.16 14.01 -64.73
N HIS A 52 -5.43 14.96 -63.84
CA HIS A 52 -6.21 16.16 -64.16
C HIS A 52 -5.29 17.37 -64.08
N HIS A 53 -5.15 18.03 -65.23
CA HIS A 53 -4.53 19.35 -65.39
C HIS A 53 -5.21 20.39 -64.49
N ALA A 54 -4.41 21.09 -63.68
CA ALA A 54 -4.78 22.35 -63.07
C ALA A 54 -4.24 23.53 -63.91
N PRO A 55 -4.99 24.63 -64.03
CA PRO A 55 -4.65 25.76 -64.89
C PRO A 55 -3.61 26.69 -64.24
N ALA A 56 -2.79 27.32 -65.09
CA ALA A 56 -1.82 28.34 -64.69
C ALA A 56 -2.52 29.59 -64.10
N PRO A 57 -2.00 30.18 -63.02
CA PRO A 57 -2.45 31.49 -62.55
C PRO A 57 -1.81 32.64 -63.37
N PRO A 58 -2.48 33.81 -63.41
CA PRO A 58 -2.13 34.91 -64.28
C PRO A 58 -0.92 35.69 -63.77
N ASN A 59 -0.18 36.21 -64.73
CA ASN A 59 0.90 37.17 -64.59
C ASN A 59 0.31 38.51 -64.11
N GLN A 60 0.66 38.96 -62.89
CA GLN A 60 0.39 40.31 -62.43
C GLN A 60 1.67 40.88 -61.81
N ASN A 61 2.17 41.91 -62.49
CA ASN A 61 3.12 42.87 -61.96
C ASN A 61 2.42 43.66 -60.86
N ASP A 62 3.02 43.73 -59.68
CA ASP A 62 2.84 44.82 -58.73
C ASP A 62 4.21 45.05 -58.06
N ASP A 63 4.96 45.98 -58.66
CA ASP A 63 5.94 46.79 -57.94
C ASP A 63 5.18 47.71 -56.97
N ASP A 64 5.82 48.09 -55.87
CA ASP A 64 5.35 49.06 -54.84
C ASP A 64 4.69 48.47 -53.59
N LEU A 65 5.45 47.70 -52.79
CA LEU A 65 5.26 47.60 -51.34
C LEU A 65 6.50 47.06 -50.61
N ALA A 66 7.64 47.71 -50.82
CA ALA A 66 8.84 47.50 -50.01
C ALA A 66 9.18 48.82 -49.32
N ASP A 67 8.81 48.97 -48.04
CA ASP A 67 9.47 49.92 -47.11
C ASP A 67 9.02 49.83 -45.64
N PHE A 68 8.34 48.75 -45.22
CA PHE A 68 8.10 48.50 -43.79
C PHE A 68 8.29 47.02 -43.50
N LEU A 69 9.51 46.64 -43.14
CA LEU A 69 9.94 45.54 -42.24
C LEU A 69 11.45 45.35 -42.45
N GLU A 70 12.29 46.27 -41.93
CA GLU A 70 13.73 46.00 -41.74
C GLU A 70 13.89 44.99 -40.60
N GLY A 71 13.69 43.73 -40.94
CA GLY A 71 14.05 42.57 -40.14
C GLY A 71 14.39 41.47 -41.12
N ASP A 72 15.68 41.28 -41.40
CA ASP A 72 16.18 40.28 -42.34
C ASP A 72 15.63 38.90 -41.95
N THR A 73 14.62 38.41 -42.68
CA THR A 73 14.08 37.07 -42.45
C THR A 73 14.78 36.13 -43.42
N VAL A 74 15.68 35.29 -42.90
CA VAL A 74 16.39 34.30 -43.74
C VAL A 74 15.46 33.11 -43.97
N ILE A 75 15.05 32.92 -45.22
CA ILE A 75 14.36 31.71 -45.68
C ILE A 75 15.42 30.61 -45.87
N LEU A 76 15.23 29.47 -45.21
CA LEU A 76 16.14 28.32 -45.32
C LEU A 76 15.78 27.49 -46.55
N ASP A 77 16.29 27.86 -47.73
CA ASP A 77 16.05 27.12 -48.98
C ASP A 77 17.16 26.05 -49.23
N ASP A 78 16.75 24.78 -49.32
CA ASP A 78 17.42 23.65 -50.01
C ASP A 78 18.87 23.25 -49.63
N ALA A 79 19.26 23.36 -48.36
CA ALA A 79 20.44 22.62 -47.88
C ALA A 79 20.10 21.12 -47.72
N GLY A 80 20.75 20.27 -48.52
CA GLY A 80 20.50 18.82 -48.58
C GLY A 80 20.23 18.19 -47.20
N VAL A 81 19.14 17.43 -47.12
CA VAL A 81 18.54 16.90 -45.89
C VAL A 81 19.54 16.05 -45.10
N LEU A 82 20.33 16.70 -44.24
CA LEU A 82 21.10 16.01 -43.22
C LEU A 82 20.10 15.47 -42.20
N ALA A 83 20.21 14.18 -41.89
CA ALA A 83 19.38 13.58 -40.86
C ALA A 83 19.56 14.35 -39.53
N PRO A 84 18.49 14.72 -38.83
CA PRO A 84 18.58 15.51 -37.62
C PRO A 84 19.40 14.78 -36.56
N SER A 85 20.24 15.52 -35.85
CA SER A 85 21.07 14.98 -34.77
C SER A 85 20.21 14.50 -33.59
N VAL A 86 20.73 13.56 -32.80
CA VAL A 86 20.03 13.04 -31.60
C VAL A 86 19.74 14.16 -30.60
N GLU A 87 20.62 15.16 -30.53
CA GLU A 87 20.48 16.32 -29.64
C GLU A 87 19.38 17.28 -30.12
N GLU A 88 19.28 17.55 -31.42
CA GLU A 88 18.17 18.34 -31.99
C GLU A 88 16.83 17.66 -31.76
N VAL A 89 16.74 16.35 -32.01
CA VAL A 89 15.52 15.56 -31.76
C VAL A 89 15.13 15.60 -30.28
N ALA A 90 16.09 15.48 -29.37
CA ALA A 90 15.83 15.55 -27.94
C ALA A 90 15.38 16.96 -27.51
N ARG A 91 15.98 18.01 -28.07
CA ARG A 91 15.61 19.40 -27.77
C ARG A 91 14.19 19.71 -28.27
N VAL A 92 13.86 19.36 -29.50
CA VAL A 92 12.50 19.54 -30.07
C VAL A 92 11.45 18.74 -29.30
N ALA A 93 11.77 17.50 -28.92
CA ALA A 93 10.90 16.66 -28.10
C ALA A 93 10.56 17.34 -26.76
N ASN A 94 11.58 17.87 -26.08
CA ASN A 94 11.39 18.55 -24.79
C ASN A 94 10.65 19.88 -24.93
N GLY A 95 10.98 20.69 -25.95
CA GLY A 95 10.38 22.01 -26.16
C GLY A 95 8.89 21.95 -26.47
N ILE A 96 8.46 20.99 -27.29
CA ILE A 96 7.06 20.87 -27.74
C ILE A 96 6.24 19.91 -26.84
N GLY A 97 6.90 19.23 -25.91
CA GLY A 97 6.28 18.25 -25.02
C GLY A 97 5.81 16.99 -25.76
N VAL A 98 6.60 16.50 -26.72
CA VAL A 98 6.30 15.30 -27.53
C VAL A 98 7.36 14.22 -27.34
N SER A 99 7.03 12.98 -27.73
CA SER A 99 8.03 11.90 -27.67
C SER A 99 9.15 12.11 -28.69
N ARG A 100 10.36 11.60 -28.42
CA ARG A 100 11.51 11.67 -29.36
C ARG A 100 11.20 11.09 -30.73
N THR A 101 10.35 10.05 -30.80
CA THR A 101 9.92 9.47 -32.08
C THR A 101 9.03 10.42 -32.87
N VAL A 102 8.17 11.19 -32.20
CA VAL A 102 7.35 12.22 -32.84
C VAL A 102 8.21 13.40 -33.26
N ALA A 103 9.14 13.86 -32.41
CA ALA A 103 10.08 14.92 -32.77
C ALA A 103 10.94 14.56 -33.99
N LEU A 104 11.40 13.30 -34.08
CA LEU A 104 12.14 12.83 -35.25
C LEU A 104 11.29 12.89 -36.53
N LYS A 105 10.01 12.50 -36.46
CA LYS A 105 9.09 12.61 -37.60
C LYS A 105 8.82 14.06 -37.98
N LEU A 106 8.59 14.93 -37.00
CA LEU A 106 8.41 16.37 -37.23
C LEU A 106 9.60 16.98 -37.97
N LEU A 107 10.82 16.60 -37.59
CA LEU A 107 12.05 17.09 -38.23
C LEU A 107 12.35 16.43 -39.59
N SER A 108 11.75 15.28 -39.90
CA SER A 108 12.03 14.53 -41.13
C SER A 108 10.95 14.73 -42.21
N ASP A 109 9.73 15.07 -41.81
CA ASP A 109 8.62 15.27 -42.72
C ASP A 109 8.67 16.65 -43.35
N ALA A 110 8.34 16.73 -44.64
CA ALA A 110 8.16 17.99 -45.32
C ALA A 110 6.99 18.78 -44.67
N LEU A 111 7.19 20.08 -44.48
CA LEU A 111 6.11 21.01 -44.16
C LEU A 111 5.08 21.01 -45.30
N PRO A 112 3.80 21.30 -45.03
CA PRO A 112 2.83 21.56 -46.09
C PRO A 112 3.31 22.68 -47.01
N ASP A 113 2.97 22.62 -48.30
CA ASP A 113 3.49 23.53 -49.34
C ASP A 113 3.34 25.02 -49.00
N ASP A 114 2.30 25.37 -48.24
CA ASP A 114 2.00 26.75 -47.84
C ASP A 114 2.80 27.23 -46.61
N TRP A 115 3.48 26.33 -45.90
CA TRP A 115 4.22 26.64 -44.66
C TRP A 115 5.72 26.60 -44.87
N LYS A 116 6.44 27.63 -44.41
CA LYS A 116 7.91 27.59 -44.32
C LYS A 116 8.37 27.87 -42.90
N ALA A 117 9.53 27.29 -42.55
CA ALA A 117 10.24 27.64 -41.33
C ALA A 117 11.01 28.95 -41.57
N CYS A 118 10.81 29.90 -40.68
CA CYS A 118 11.47 31.20 -40.67
C CYS A 118 12.33 31.30 -39.42
N LYS A 119 13.58 31.74 -39.57
CA LYS A 119 14.47 32.01 -38.44
C LYS A 119 14.50 33.52 -38.18
N LEU A 120 14.26 33.92 -36.94
CA LEU A 120 14.53 35.30 -36.52
C LEU A 120 16.04 35.53 -36.65
N VAL A 121 16.45 36.43 -37.55
CA VAL A 121 17.81 36.95 -37.51
C VAL A 121 17.83 37.92 -36.35
N GLU A 122 18.50 37.53 -35.27
CA GLU A 122 18.83 38.47 -34.22
C GLU A 122 19.68 39.57 -34.84
N MET A 123 19.10 40.78 -34.94
CA MET A 123 19.87 41.97 -35.28
C MET A 123 20.88 42.17 -34.16
N SER A 124 22.12 41.74 -34.41
CA SER A 124 23.24 41.87 -33.49
C SER A 124 23.31 43.31 -33.00
N HIS A 125 22.82 43.54 -31.78
CA HIS A 125 22.98 44.82 -31.13
C HIS A 125 24.48 44.97 -30.83
N SER A 126 25.04 46.05 -31.36
CA SER A 126 26.42 46.51 -31.29
C SER A 126 27.28 45.94 -30.13
N GLU A 127 28.24 45.11 -30.53
CA GLU A 127 29.61 44.83 -30.06
C GLU A 127 30.07 44.90 -28.58
N ASP A 128 29.32 45.45 -27.61
CA ASP A 128 29.91 45.77 -26.29
C ASP A 128 29.45 44.92 -25.08
N GLU A 129 28.52 43.96 -25.25
CA GLU A 129 28.18 43.04 -24.15
C GLU A 129 28.63 41.60 -24.45
N MET A 130 29.74 41.20 -23.83
CA MET A 130 30.14 39.79 -23.68
C MET A 130 29.11 39.04 -22.81
N VAL A 131 27.94 38.74 -23.36
CA VAL A 131 27.03 37.74 -22.78
C VAL A 131 27.58 36.38 -23.19
N SER A 132 28.08 35.65 -22.18
CA SER A 132 28.66 34.31 -22.35
C SER A 132 27.70 33.40 -23.11
N GLY A 133 28.08 33.08 -24.35
CA GLY A 133 27.38 32.18 -25.24
C GLY A 133 27.17 30.81 -24.60
N GLY A 134 25.93 30.33 -24.67
CA GLY A 134 25.57 29.01 -24.15
C GLY A 134 24.13 28.59 -24.33
N PHE A 135 23.32 29.34 -25.11
CA PHE A 135 21.96 28.94 -25.43
C PHE A 135 21.73 29.10 -26.93
N ASP A 136 21.88 27.99 -27.66
CA ASP A 136 21.26 27.82 -28.97
C ASP A 136 19.74 27.78 -28.75
N ASP A 137 19.13 28.94 -28.60
CA ASP A 137 17.69 29.07 -28.40
C ASP A 137 16.97 28.69 -29.69
N ILE A 138 16.48 27.45 -29.70
CA ILE A 138 15.55 26.90 -30.70
C ILE A 138 14.25 27.72 -30.77
N HIS A 139 14.04 28.64 -29.82
CA HIS A 139 13.02 29.67 -29.85
C HIS A 139 13.21 30.72 -30.97
N SER A 140 14.25 30.62 -31.78
CA SER A 140 14.44 31.50 -32.95
C SER A 140 13.69 31.04 -34.20
N ILE A 141 13.08 29.84 -34.21
CA ILE A 141 12.34 29.32 -35.38
C ILE A 141 10.83 29.47 -35.16
N TYR A 142 10.17 30.22 -36.05
CA TYR A 142 8.71 30.26 -36.17
C TYR A 142 8.29 29.75 -37.56
N TYR A 143 7.03 29.40 -37.72
CA TYR A 143 6.48 28.90 -38.97
C TYR A 143 5.51 29.93 -39.53
N PHE A 144 5.62 30.23 -40.81
CA PHE A 144 4.78 31.20 -41.51
C PHE A 144 4.03 30.52 -42.65
N ASN A 145 2.72 30.76 -42.73
CA ASN A 145 1.86 30.29 -43.79
C ASN A 145 1.74 31.39 -44.87
N PHE A 146 2.29 31.16 -46.05
CA PHE A 146 2.32 32.13 -47.15
C PHE A 146 0.97 32.28 -47.85
N ALA A 147 0.09 31.29 -47.76
CA ALA A 147 -1.24 31.36 -48.34
C ALA A 147 -2.21 32.19 -47.46
N THR A 148 -2.10 32.08 -46.13
CA THR A 148 -3.03 32.74 -45.19
C THR A 148 -2.46 33.97 -44.50
N GLY A 149 -1.13 34.13 -44.49
CA GLY A 149 -0.43 35.16 -43.72
C GLY A 149 -0.34 34.88 -42.21
N GLU A 150 -0.73 33.68 -41.76
CA GLU A 150 -0.68 33.30 -40.34
C GLU A 150 0.74 32.89 -39.92
N SER A 151 1.12 33.22 -38.67
CA SER A 151 2.37 32.77 -38.06
C SER A 151 2.10 31.95 -36.80
N SER A 152 2.96 30.95 -36.55
CA SER A 152 2.86 30.06 -35.40
C SER A 152 4.24 29.72 -34.87
N TRP A 153 4.38 29.73 -33.54
CA TRP A 153 5.56 29.20 -32.85
C TRP A 153 5.55 27.67 -32.75
N ASP A 154 4.36 27.07 -32.89
CA ASP A 154 4.20 25.61 -32.96
C ASP A 154 4.37 25.13 -34.39
N HIS A 155 5.10 24.02 -34.55
CA HIS A 155 5.28 23.37 -35.84
C HIS A 155 3.91 22.88 -36.39
N PRO A 156 3.54 23.17 -37.65
CA PRO A 156 2.18 22.92 -38.20
C PRO A 156 1.70 21.46 -38.06
N LEU A 157 2.61 20.51 -38.22
CA LEU A 157 2.33 19.07 -38.07
C LEU A 157 2.15 18.60 -36.61
N VAL A 158 2.41 19.44 -35.59
CA VAL A 158 2.32 19.05 -34.17
C VAL A 158 0.91 18.61 -33.80
N VAL A 159 -0.11 19.30 -34.31
CA VAL A 159 -1.51 18.94 -34.03
C VAL A 159 -1.83 17.54 -34.55
N LYS A 160 -1.42 17.25 -35.79
CA LYS A 160 -1.60 15.93 -36.43
C LYS A 160 -0.91 14.83 -35.61
N TYR A 161 0.35 15.06 -35.25
CA TYR A 161 1.15 14.04 -34.56
C TYR A 161 0.77 13.83 -33.10
N LYS A 162 0.36 14.89 -32.39
CA LYS A 162 -0.21 14.77 -31.04
C LYS A 162 -1.50 13.92 -31.09
N GLY A 163 -2.38 14.19 -32.05
CA GLY A 163 -3.60 13.39 -32.24
C GLY A 163 -3.33 11.90 -32.49
N GLU A 164 -2.38 11.56 -33.38
CA GLU A 164 -1.98 10.17 -33.62
C GLU A 164 -1.37 9.50 -32.37
N GLN A 165 -0.56 10.24 -31.61
CA GLN A 165 0.05 9.73 -30.38
C GLN A 165 -1.01 9.46 -29.32
N ASP A 166 -1.94 10.38 -29.13
CA ASP A 166 -3.04 10.26 -28.17
C ASP A 166 -3.97 9.09 -28.53
N GLU A 167 -4.28 8.90 -29.81
CA GLU A 167 -5.08 7.76 -30.26
C GLU A 167 -4.35 6.42 -30.02
N LYS A 168 -3.05 6.38 -30.28
CA LYS A 168 -2.22 5.19 -30.04
C LYS A 168 -2.11 4.88 -28.54
N GLU A 169 -1.97 5.90 -27.70
CA GLU A 169 -1.94 5.77 -26.26
C GLU A 169 -3.29 5.30 -25.71
N LYS A 170 -4.40 5.87 -26.21
CA LYS A 170 -5.76 5.43 -25.89
C LYS A 170 -5.96 3.95 -26.23
N LYS A 171 -5.59 3.51 -27.44
CA LYS A 171 -5.65 2.09 -27.83
C LYS A 171 -4.80 1.19 -26.93
N ARG A 172 -3.62 1.68 -26.51
CA ARG A 172 -2.75 0.94 -25.58
C ARG A 172 -3.39 0.80 -24.20
N LEU A 173 -4.01 1.86 -23.69
CA LEU A 173 -4.71 1.84 -22.41
C LEU A 173 -5.93 0.92 -22.44
N GLU A 174 -6.73 0.97 -23.51
CA GLU A 174 -7.87 0.06 -23.71
C GLU A 174 -7.41 -1.40 -23.74
N ASN A 175 -6.30 -1.70 -24.42
CA ASN A 175 -5.74 -3.06 -24.46
C ASN A 175 -5.28 -3.52 -23.06
N ILE A 176 -4.55 -2.68 -22.31
CA ILE A 176 -4.14 -2.96 -20.92
C ILE A 176 -5.36 -3.20 -20.02
N GLU A 177 -6.43 -2.42 -20.19
CA GLU A 177 -7.65 -2.59 -19.40
C GLU A 177 -8.36 -3.90 -19.74
N SER A 178 -8.44 -4.25 -21.03
CA SER A 178 -9.02 -5.52 -21.50
C SER A 178 -8.26 -6.73 -20.94
N GLU A 179 -6.92 -6.66 -20.89
CA GLU A 179 -6.06 -7.70 -20.33
C GLU A 179 -6.24 -7.82 -18.81
N LYS A 180 -6.33 -6.69 -18.09
CA LYS A 180 -6.64 -6.67 -16.66
C LYS A 180 -8.00 -7.29 -16.36
N ARG A 181 -9.03 -7.02 -17.18
CA ARG A 181 -10.37 -7.62 -17.03
C ARG A 181 -10.30 -9.14 -17.24
N SER A 182 -9.62 -9.60 -18.29
CA SER A 182 -9.41 -11.04 -18.54
C SER A 182 -8.69 -11.72 -17.37
N ASN A 183 -7.61 -11.13 -16.87
CA ASN A 183 -6.86 -11.67 -15.73
C ASN A 183 -7.69 -11.73 -14.43
N ARG A 184 -8.55 -10.74 -14.17
CA ARG A 184 -9.50 -10.77 -13.04
C ARG A 184 -10.48 -11.93 -13.16
N THR A 185 -11.07 -12.14 -14.34
CA THR A 185 -12.01 -13.27 -14.55
C THR A 185 -11.35 -14.63 -14.34
N LEU A 186 -10.09 -14.80 -14.77
CA LEU A 186 -9.31 -16.02 -14.53
C LEU A 186 -9.00 -16.23 -13.04
N GLN A 187 -8.68 -15.15 -12.32
CA GLN A 187 -8.42 -15.20 -10.88
C GLN A 187 -9.69 -15.55 -10.10
N GLU A 188 -10.83 -14.94 -10.43
CA GLU A 188 -12.13 -15.22 -9.82
C GLU A 188 -12.56 -16.67 -10.07
N ALA A 189 -12.42 -17.17 -11.30
CA ALA A 189 -12.70 -18.57 -11.62
C ALA A 189 -11.81 -19.56 -10.82
N SER A 190 -10.54 -19.21 -10.59
CA SER A 190 -9.63 -20.00 -9.75
C SER A 190 -10.05 -20.02 -8.27
N ILE A 191 -10.47 -18.87 -7.74
CA ILE A 191 -10.99 -18.76 -6.37
C ILE A 191 -12.30 -19.53 -6.22
N ALA A 192 -13.22 -19.42 -7.19
CA ALA A 192 -14.49 -20.14 -7.21
C ALA A 192 -14.27 -21.66 -7.19
N LYS A 193 -13.36 -22.19 -8.02
CA LYS A 193 -13.00 -23.62 -8.01
C LYS A 193 -12.41 -24.08 -6.67
N LYS A 194 -11.58 -23.25 -6.03
CA LYS A 194 -11.03 -23.57 -4.69
C LYS A 194 -12.13 -23.59 -3.63
N ARG A 195 -13.06 -22.64 -3.67
CA ARG A 195 -14.22 -22.57 -2.77
C ARG A 195 -15.11 -23.80 -2.93
N GLU A 196 -15.44 -24.17 -4.17
CA GLU A 196 -16.22 -25.38 -4.47
C GLU A 196 -15.53 -26.65 -3.93
N ARG A 197 -14.21 -26.78 -4.11
CA ARG A 197 -13.44 -27.92 -3.56
C ARG A 197 -13.48 -27.95 -2.02
N MET A 198 -13.40 -26.79 -1.38
CA MET A 198 -13.48 -26.70 0.09
C MET A 198 -14.88 -27.06 0.59
N GLU A 199 -15.93 -26.58 -0.07
CA GLU A 199 -17.32 -26.87 0.27
C GLU A 199 -17.67 -28.35 0.09
N ARG A 200 -17.14 -29.00 -0.96
CA ARG A 200 -17.21 -30.46 -1.12
C ARG A 200 -16.51 -31.21 0.02
N ARG A 201 -15.38 -30.70 0.53
CA ARG A 201 -14.70 -31.31 1.69
C ARG A 201 -15.49 -31.12 2.98
N LEU A 202 -16.03 -29.92 3.22
CA LEU A 202 -16.84 -29.63 4.41
C LEU A 202 -18.14 -30.43 4.43
N SER A 203 -18.83 -30.55 3.30
CA SER A 203 -20.05 -31.37 3.20
C SER A 203 -19.76 -32.87 3.37
N ALA A 204 -18.60 -33.36 2.92
CA ALA A 204 -18.17 -34.74 3.17
C ALA A 204 -17.88 -35.00 4.66
N ILE A 205 -17.34 -34.02 5.38
CA ILE A 205 -17.11 -34.09 6.83
C ILE A 205 -18.45 -34.03 7.59
N SER A 206 -19.34 -33.11 7.21
CA SER A 206 -20.65 -32.92 7.85
C SER A 206 -21.61 -34.11 7.73
N LYS A 207 -21.46 -34.98 6.72
CA LYS A 207 -22.32 -36.16 6.53
C LYS A 207 -22.00 -37.32 7.48
N LYS A 208 -20.91 -37.24 8.24
CA LYS A 208 -20.73 -38.08 9.42
C LYS A 208 -21.16 -37.22 10.61
N PRO A 209 -22.36 -37.40 11.18
CA PRO A 209 -22.65 -36.92 12.52
C PRO A 209 -21.77 -37.71 13.48
N VAL A 210 -20.49 -37.36 13.51
CA VAL A 210 -19.61 -37.72 14.61
C VAL A 210 -20.11 -36.86 15.74
N SER A 211 -20.89 -37.46 16.63
CA SER A 211 -21.25 -36.84 17.90
C SER A 211 -19.93 -36.52 18.63
N LEU A 212 -19.41 -35.30 18.46
CA LEU A 212 -18.22 -34.80 19.15
C LEU A 212 -18.38 -35.00 20.67
N GLU A 213 -19.61 -34.82 21.18
CA GLU A 213 -19.97 -35.09 22.58
C GLU A 213 -19.78 -36.54 23.02
N LYS A 214 -19.81 -37.52 22.11
CA LYS A 214 -19.61 -38.95 22.44
C LYS A 214 -18.19 -39.45 22.19
N MET A 215 -17.40 -38.76 21.35
CA MET A 215 -16.00 -39.13 21.12
C MET A 215 -15.05 -38.64 22.21
N PHE A 216 -15.45 -37.64 23.00
CA PHE A 216 -14.58 -37.01 23.98
C PHE A 216 -15.17 -36.96 25.39
N ALA A 217 -16.15 -37.81 25.69
CA ALA A 217 -16.65 -37.98 27.05
C ALA A 217 -15.53 -38.58 27.93
N GLY A 218 -14.79 -37.71 28.62
CA GLY A 218 -13.71 -38.08 29.55
C GLY A 218 -12.29 -37.64 29.15
N GLU A 219 -12.10 -36.97 28.00
CA GLU A 219 -10.80 -36.34 27.68
C GLU A 219 -10.81 -34.86 28.09
N ASP A 220 -9.69 -34.37 28.63
CA ASP A 220 -9.53 -32.96 29.00
C ASP A 220 -9.65 -32.05 27.78
N GLU A 221 -10.35 -30.92 27.92
CA GLU A 221 -10.59 -29.93 26.86
C GLU A 221 -9.29 -29.47 26.16
N ILE A 222 -8.19 -29.42 26.91
CA ILE A 222 -6.86 -29.06 26.44
C ILE A 222 -6.29 -30.09 25.46
N VAL A 223 -6.47 -31.38 25.75
CA VAL A 223 -6.05 -32.47 24.88
C VAL A 223 -6.86 -32.48 23.59
N ILE A 224 -8.17 -32.25 23.70
CA ILE A 224 -9.08 -32.16 22.54
C ILE A 224 -8.65 -31.01 21.62
N THR A 225 -8.40 -29.83 22.20
CA THR A 225 -7.96 -28.65 21.46
C THR A 225 -6.65 -28.91 20.73
N SER A 226 -5.70 -29.57 21.40
CA SER A 226 -4.40 -29.90 20.82
C SER A 226 -4.51 -30.90 19.67
N LYS A 227 -5.36 -31.92 19.81
CA LYS A 227 -5.68 -32.87 18.73
C LYS A 227 -6.34 -32.18 17.53
N ILE A 228 -7.28 -31.25 17.76
CA ILE A 228 -7.92 -30.48 16.68
C ILE A 228 -6.89 -29.67 15.90
N ILE A 229 -5.93 -29.04 16.59
CA ILE A 229 -4.86 -28.26 15.95
C ILE A 229 -3.97 -29.19 15.11
N MET A 230 -3.53 -30.32 15.67
CA MET A 230 -2.75 -31.33 14.97
C MET A 230 -3.48 -31.81 13.70
N ASP A 231 -4.71 -32.32 13.83
CA ASP A 231 -5.49 -32.84 12.70
C ASP A 231 -5.74 -31.82 11.59
N THR A 232 -5.79 -30.53 11.95
CA THR A 232 -6.04 -29.45 11.00
C THR A 232 -4.77 -28.99 10.30
N PHE A 233 -3.64 -28.94 11.02
CA PHE A 233 -2.41 -28.32 10.53
C PHE A 233 -1.41 -29.35 9.99
N ASP A 234 -1.49 -30.60 10.44
CA ASP A 234 -0.63 -31.71 10.00
C ASP A 234 -1.10 -32.20 8.61
N ILE A 235 -0.53 -31.59 7.57
CA ILE A 235 -0.96 -31.82 6.19
C ILE A 235 -0.49 -33.20 5.71
N ASN A 236 0.71 -33.61 6.10
CA ASN A 236 1.31 -34.88 5.71
C ASN A 236 0.92 -36.05 6.64
N LYS A 237 0.30 -35.78 7.80
CA LYS A 237 -0.18 -36.76 8.79
C LYS A 237 0.95 -37.58 9.39
N ASP A 238 2.09 -36.96 9.63
CA ASP A 238 3.23 -37.63 10.25
C ASP A 238 3.20 -37.58 11.79
N GLY A 239 2.20 -36.91 12.37
CA GLY A 239 2.02 -36.79 13.81
C GLY A 239 2.86 -35.67 14.43
N VAL A 240 3.53 -34.85 13.63
CA VAL A 240 4.27 -33.66 14.09
C VAL A 240 3.93 -32.44 13.22
N LEU A 241 4.00 -31.24 13.77
CA LEU A 241 3.78 -30.02 12.99
C LEU A 241 5.10 -29.37 12.64
N SER A 242 5.49 -29.45 11.37
CA SER A 242 6.62 -28.65 10.89
C SER A 242 6.31 -27.15 11.04
N LYS A 243 7.35 -26.32 11.18
CA LYS A 243 7.23 -24.86 11.18
C LYS A 243 6.41 -24.30 10.02
N LYS A 244 6.50 -24.93 8.85
CA LYS A 244 5.79 -24.53 7.65
C LYS A 244 4.30 -24.86 7.75
N GLU A 245 3.96 -26.04 8.25
CA GLU A 245 2.57 -26.47 8.49
C GLU A 245 1.91 -25.60 9.54
N PHE A 246 2.55 -25.40 10.69
CA PHE A 246 2.03 -24.53 11.75
C PHE A 246 1.76 -23.10 11.24
N THR A 247 2.73 -22.51 10.52
CA THR A 247 2.57 -21.15 9.95
C THR A 247 1.47 -21.08 8.89
N ASN A 248 1.36 -22.09 8.03
CA ASN A 248 0.34 -22.12 6.98
C ASN A 248 -1.05 -22.41 7.55
N GLY A 249 -1.15 -23.26 8.57
CA GLY A 249 -2.36 -23.56 9.32
C GLY A 249 -2.94 -22.30 9.93
N LEU A 250 -2.16 -21.58 10.74
CA LEU A 250 -2.60 -20.32 11.35
C LEU A 250 -3.01 -19.25 10.33
N ARG A 251 -2.36 -19.19 9.16
CA ARG A 251 -2.73 -18.26 8.08
C ARG A 251 -3.97 -18.70 7.30
N GLY A 252 -4.23 -19.99 7.25
CA GLY A 252 -5.35 -20.59 6.53
C GLY A 252 -6.66 -20.54 7.31
N VAL A 253 -6.59 -20.41 8.64
CA VAL A 253 -7.78 -20.29 9.48
C VAL A 253 -8.40 -18.90 9.31
N ASP A 254 -9.71 -18.87 8.99
CA ASP A 254 -10.47 -17.64 8.99
C ASP A 254 -10.60 -17.11 10.42
N PRO A 255 -10.07 -15.91 10.75
CA PRO A 255 -10.15 -15.33 12.09
C PRO A 255 -11.60 -15.07 12.55
N LYS A 256 -12.58 -15.07 11.64
CA LYS A 256 -14.00 -14.92 12.00
C LYS A 256 -14.68 -16.25 12.32
N SER A 257 -14.09 -17.38 11.95
CA SER A 257 -14.63 -18.72 12.26
C SER A 257 -14.56 -19.01 13.76
N LYS A 258 -15.39 -19.95 14.26
CA LYS A 258 -15.35 -20.36 15.68
C LYS A 258 -13.95 -20.85 16.08
N VAL A 259 -13.34 -21.69 15.24
CA VAL A 259 -11.97 -22.18 15.42
C VAL A 259 -10.97 -21.02 15.42
N GLY A 260 -11.11 -20.08 14.48
CA GLY A 260 -10.24 -18.90 14.43
C GLY A 260 -10.34 -18.02 15.67
N LYS A 261 -11.56 -17.75 16.17
CA LYS A 261 -11.73 -16.99 17.42
C LYS A 261 -11.08 -17.69 18.60
N HIS A 262 -11.30 -18.99 18.73
CA HIS A 262 -10.75 -19.79 19.82
C HIS A 262 -9.22 -19.86 19.77
N LEU A 263 -8.62 -20.03 18.60
CA LEU A 263 -7.16 -20.00 18.47
C LEU A 263 -6.57 -18.59 18.75
N ILE A 264 -7.25 -17.50 18.38
CA ILE A 264 -6.81 -16.14 18.74
C ILE A 264 -6.84 -15.96 20.26
N GLU A 265 -7.89 -16.46 20.91
CA GLU A 265 -8.07 -16.41 22.35
C GLU A 265 -7.00 -17.21 23.09
N ILE A 266 -6.74 -18.45 22.65
CA ILE A 266 -5.69 -19.31 23.21
C ILE A 266 -4.32 -18.67 23.04
N PHE A 267 -3.93 -18.36 21.79
CA PHE A 267 -2.55 -17.95 21.52
C PHE A 267 -2.27 -16.48 21.82
N GLY A 268 -3.29 -15.64 22.02
CA GLY A 268 -3.13 -14.22 22.31
C GLY A 268 -2.36 -13.42 21.23
N ILE A 269 -2.19 -13.98 20.03
CA ILE A 269 -1.29 -13.48 19.00
C ILE A 269 -2.05 -13.10 17.73
N ASN A 270 -1.63 -12.00 17.11
CA ASN A 270 -2.10 -11.62 15.80
C ASN A 270 -1.26 -12.35 14.73
N TRP A 271 -1.66 -13.57 14.38
CA TRP A 271 -0.94 -14.44 13.44
C TRP A 271 -0.72 -13.87 12.02
N ARG A 272 -1.28 -12.69 11.70
CA ARG A 272 -0.91 -11.93 10.50
C ARG A 272 0.55 -11.48 10.52
N GLN A 273 1.14 -11.34 11.71
CA GLN A 273 2.54 -10.94 11.87
C GLN A 273 3.47 -12.15 11.87
N LYS A 274 4.26 -12.31 10.79
CA LYS A 274 5.20 -13.44 10.63
C LYS A 274 6.21 -13.55 11.79
N LYS A 275 6.60 -12.43 12.40
CA LYS A 275 7.54 -12.40 13.53
C LYS A 275 6.93 -13.01 14.80
N GLU A 276 5.67 -12.70 15.09
CA GLU A 276 4.97 -13.23 16.27
C GLU A 276 4.77 -14.75 16.15
N VAL A 277 4.38 -15.23 14.96
CA VAL A 277 4.21 -16.68 14.71
C VAL A 277 5.53 -17.44 14.86
N ALA A 278 6.64 -16.88 14.38
CA ALA A 278 7.96 -17.52 14.53
C ALA A 278 8.43 -17.54 15.99
N GLY A 279 8.12 -16.50 16.76
CA GLY A 279 8.39 -16.45 18.21
C GLY A 279 7.57 -17.49 18.96
N LEU A 280 6.27 -17.60 18.66
CA LEU A 280 5.37 -18.60 19.22
C LEU A 280 5.85 -20.02 18.94
N PHE A 281 6.18 -20.33 17.68
CA PHE A 281 6.67 -21.66 17.32
C PHE A 281 7.88 -22.06 18.20
N LYS A 282 8.85 -21.15 18.36
CA LYS A 282 10.03 -21.38 19.20
C LYS A 282 9.71 -21.52 20.70
N GLN A 283 8.57 -20.99 21.16
CA GLN A 283 8.15 -21.17 22.55
C GLN A 283 7.50 -22.52 22.80
N ILE A 284 6.83 -23.09 21.78
CA ILE A 284 6.17 -24.39 21.86
C ILE A 284 7.18 -25.52 21.62
N ASP A 285 8.09 -25.34 20.64
CA ASP A 285 9.20 -26.23 20.30
C ASP A 285 10.26 -26.20 21.41
N VAL A 286 10.07 -27.03 22.44
CA VAL A 286 10.88 -27.00 23.67
C VAL A 286 12.21 -27.71 23.45
N ASP A 287 12.22 -28.78 22.66
CA ASP A 287 13.44 -29.52 22.35
C ASP A 287 14.27 -28.90 21.22
N GLY A 288 13.65 -28.02 20.41
CA GLY A 288 14.32 -27.26 19.36
C GLY A 288 14.56 -28.06 18.08
N ASP A 289 13.82 -29.14 17.87
CA ASP A 289 13.98 -30.01 16.70
C ASP A 289 13.36 -29.42 15.41
N GLY A 290 12.59 -28.34 15.54
CA GLY A 290 11.95 -27.63 14.42
C GLY A 290 10.58 -28.18 14.01
N SER A 291 10.02 -29.09 14.80
CA SER A 291 8.69 -29.69 14.70
C SER A 291 7.94 -29.51 16.02
N LEU A 292 6.61 -29.61 16.02
CA LEU A 292 5.83 -29.61 17.27
C LEU A 292 5.14 -30.95 17.41
N THR A 293 5.44 -31.64 18.51
CA THR A 293 4.73 -32.84 18.92
C THR A 293 3.37 -32.49 19.56
N LEU A 294 2.47 -33.48 19.64
CA LEU A 294 1.19 -33.30 20.34
C LEU A 294 1.42 -32.95 21.81
N GLU A 295 2.42 -33.57 22.44
CA GLU A 295 2.78 -33.36 23.85
C GLU A 295 3.25 -31.94 24.12
N GLU A 296 4.11 -31.38 23.25
CA GLU A 296 4.57 -29.99 23.37
C GLU A 296 3.44 -28.99 23.20
N LEU A 297 2.58 -29.23 22.21
CA LEU A 297 1.42 -28.38 21.97
C LEU A 297 0.45 -28.42 23.16
N THR A 298 0.19 -29.61 23.70
CA THR A 298 -0.68 -29.82 24.87
C THR A 298 -0.12 -29.10 26.09
N ARG A 299 1.17 -29.27 26.40
CA ARG A 299 1.84 -28.56 27.51
C ARG A 299 1.77 -27.04 27.36
N TYR A 300 1.89 -26.54 26.13
CA TYR A 300 1.79 -25.10 25.89
C TYR A 300 0.37 -24.59 26.13
N VAL A 301 -0.66 -25.31 25.69
CA VAL A 301 -2.07 -24.96 25.95
C VAL A 301 -2.40 -25.07 27.44
N GLU A 302 -1.91 -26.09 28.14
CA GLU A 302 -2.03 -26.22 29.61
C GLU A 302 -1.43 -25.00 30.32
N LYS A 303 -0.21 -24.61 29.95
CA LYS A 303 0.45 -23.43 30.51
C LYS A 303 -0.35 -22.15 30.23
N LEU A 304 -0.96 -22.03 29.06
CA LEU A 304 -1.81 -20.90 28.73
C LEU A 304 -3.07 -20.88 29.60
N ASP A 305 -3.72 -22.03 29.80
CA ASP A 305 -4.90 -22.13 30.64
C ASP A 305 -4.59 -21.82 32.11
N GLU A 306 -3.47 -22.32 32.63
CA GLU A 306 -2.96 -21.93 33.96
C GLU A 306 -2.71 -20.42 34.06
N THR A 307 -2.14 -19.80 33.02
CA THR A 307 -1.96 -18.34 33.01
C THR A 307 -3.27 -17.58 32.83
N ALA A 308 -4.22 -18.12 32.06
CA ALA A 308 -5.53 -17.53 31.84
C ALA A 308 -6.37 -17.64 33.11
N ASP A 309 -6.24 -18.70 33.89
CA ASP A 309 -6.88 -18.90 35.18
C ASP A 309 -6.18 -18.17 36.30
N ALA A 310 -4.85 -18.07 36.29
CA ALA A 310 -4.14 -17.15 37.17
C ALA A 310 -4.51 -15.70 36.85
N HIS A 311 -4.65 -15.34 35.58
CA HIS A 311 -5.06 -14.01 35.15
C HIS A 311 -6.54 -13.76 35.43
N ARG A 312 -7.44 -14.73 35.20
CA ARG A 312 -8.85 -14.68 35.59
C ARG A 312 -8.99 -14.63 37.10
N THR A 313 -8.14 -15.31 37.86
CA THR A 313 -8.12 -15.26 39.33
C THR A 313 -7.55 -13.94 39.82
N ILE A 314 -6.54 -13.36 39.18
CA ILE A 314 -6.02 -12.02 39.51
C ILE A 314 -7.03 -10.94 39.12
N VAL A 315 -7.70 -11.06 37.97
CA VAL A 315 -8.76 -10.16 37.52
C VAL A 315 -9.99 -10.32 38.39
N ALA A 316 -10.45 -11.54 38.66
CA ALA A 316 -11.55 -11.83 39.57
C ALA A 316 -11.21 -11.42 41.00
N ARG A 317 -9.95 -11.55 41.45
CA ARG A 317 -9.51 -11.05 42.76
C ARG A 317 -9.33 -9.53 42.75
N ARG A 318 -9.07 -8.87 41.61
CA ARG A 318 -9.11 -7.40 41.43
C ARG A 318 -10.51 -6.85 41.18
N MET A 319 -11.46 -7.70 40.81
CA MET A 319 -12.88 -7.39 40.68
C MET A 319 -13.67 -7.79 41.93
N SER A 320 -13.21 -8.77 42.71
CA SER A 320 -13.80 -9.22 43.98
C SER A 320 -13.11 -8.59 45.20
N SER A 321 -11.82 -8.25 45.11
CA SER A 321 -11.32 -7.06 45.80
C SER A 321 -11.82 -5.91 44.98
N VAL A 322 -13.10 -5.57 45.18
CA VAL A 322 -13.62 -4.20 45.15
C VAL A 322 -12.50 -3.26 44.69
N SER A 323 -12.42 -2.96 43.38
CA SER A 323 -12.03 -1.60 43.02
C SER A 323 -12.87 -0.78 43.96
N ASP A 324 -12.25 -0.04 44.89
CA ASP A 324 -12.97 0.87 45.78
C ASP A 324 -14.02 1.55 44.90
N ASP A 325 -15.24 1.04 44.91
CA ASP A 325 -16.28 1.50 43.98
C ASP A 325 -16.49 2.97 44.37
N THR A 326 -16.32 3.23 45.67
CA THR A 326 -15.90 4.46 46.34
C THR A 326 -14.89 5.36 45.62
N LYS A 327 -13.75 4.90 45.12
CA LYS A 327 -12.74 5.74 44.44
C LYS A 327 -13.10 6.07 43.01
N GLU A 328 -13.52 5.08 42.22
CA GLU A 328 -13.99 5.33 40.85
C GLU A 328 -15.21 6.25 40.87
N ARG A 329 -16.15 5.98 41.77
CA ARG A 329 -17.32 6.82 42.03
C ARG A 329 -16.96 8.17 42.61
N ALA A 330 -16.00 8.29 43.54
CA ALA A 330 -15.57 9.59 44.06
C ALA A 330 -14.93 10.45 42.96
N ILE A 331 -14.11 9.84 42.10
CA ILE A 331 -13.52 10.55 40.96
C ILE A 331 -14.60 10.91 39.94
N PHE A 332 -15.57 10.04 39.66
CA PHE A 332 -16.71 10.37 38.81
C PHE A 332 -17.56 11.51 39.40
N ASP A 333 -17.91 11.42 40.68
CA ASP A 333 -18.70 12.41 41.42
C ASP A 333 -18.00 13.77 41.51
N LYS A 334 -16.67 13.79 41.52
CA LYS A 334 -15.86 15.01 41.46
C LYS A 334 -15.98 15.76 40.13
N TYR A 335 -16.24 15.05 39.03
CA TYR A 335 -16.21 15.61 37.68
C TYR A 335 -17.57 15.69 36.98
N LYS A 336 -18.60 15.03 37.50
CA LYS A 336 -19.96 15.10 36.94
C LYS A 336 -20.54 16.51 37.10
N ASN A 337 -21.41 16.89 36.18
CA ASN A 337 -22.22 18.09 36.29
C ASN A 337 -23.42 17.87 37.22
N ASP A 338 -24.20 18.93 37.48
CA ASP A 338 -25.40 18.87 38.33
C ASP A 338 -26.48 17.92 37.79
N ALA A 339 -26.47 17.64 36.48
CA ALA A 339 -27.37 16.68 35.85
C ALA A 339 -26.94 15.22 36.08
N GLY A 340 -25.78 14.98 36.68
CA GLY A 340 -25.29 13.64 37.01
C GLY A 340 -24.43 12.97 35.94
N TYR A 341 -24.00 13.71 34.92
CA TYR A 341 -23.24 13.17 33.78
C TYR A 341 -21.89 13.85 33.60
N LEU A 342 -20.97 13.18 32.93
CA LEU A 342 -19.69 13.75 32.53
C LEU A 342 -19.76 14.34 31.13
N GLU A 343 -19.57 15.65 31.04
CA GLU A 343 -19.23 16.31 29.78
C GLU A 343 -17.87 15.81 29.27
N ILE A 344 -17.65 15.89 27.96
CA ILE A 344 -16.42 15.39 27.31
C ILE A 344 -15.15 15.98 27.94
N GLN A 345 -15.16 17.26 28.31
CA GLN A 345 -14.02 17.92 28.94
C GLN A 345 -13.76 17.40 30.36
N HIS A 346 -14.82 17.16 31.12
CA HIS A 346 -14.73 16.58 32.46
C HIS A 346 -14.32 15.11 32.43
N PHE A 347 -14.81 14.35 31.45
CA PHE A 347 -14.38 12.99 31.19
C PHE A 347 -12.87 12.91 30.92
N GLN A 348 -12.30 13.84 30.14
CA GLN A 348 -10.85 13.89 29.90
C GLN A 348 -10.03 14.17 31.17
N LYS A 349 -10.49 15.09 32.03
CA LYS A 349 -9.83 15.42 33.31
C LYS A 349 -9.91 14.25 34.28
N MET A 350 -11.11 13.67 34.44
CA MET A 350 -11.35 12.47 35.22
C MET A 350 -10.44 11.33 34.77
N TRP A 351 -10.35 11.08 33.47
CA TRP A 351 -9.53 10.01 32.90
C TRP A 351 -8.03 10.20 33.16
N LYS A 352 -7.57 11.45 33.20
CA LYS A 352 -6.18 11.77 33.54
C LYS A 352 -5.89 11.46 35.01
N GLU A 353 -6.79 11.82 35.91
CA GLU A 353 -6.64 11.53 37.35
C GLU A 353 -6.69 10.02 37.61
N LEU A 354 -7.74 9.34 37.13
CA LEU A 354 -7.91 7.91 37.30
C LEU A 354 -6.76 7.10 36.68
N GLY A 355 -6.35 7.45 35.46
CA GLY A 355 -5.23 6.78 34.80
C GLY A 355 -3.90 6.98 35.52
N SER A 356 -3.69 8.15 36.12
CA SER A 356 -2.47 8.44 36.88
C SER A 356 -2.42 7.67 38.20
N GLU A 357 -3.58 7.58 38.88
CA GLU A 357 -3.75 6.82 40.12
C GLU A 357 -3.51 5.33 39.88
N LEU A 358 -4.18 4.73 38.88
CA LEU A 358 -4.07 3.30 38.57
C LEU A 358 -2.67 2.90 38.06
N ALA A 359 -2.00 3.77 37.32
CA ALA A 359 -0.67 3.49 36.79
C ALA A 359 0.48 3.85 37.74
N GLY A 360 0.18 4.50 38.88
CA GLY A 360 1.19 5.03 39.81
C GLY A 360 2.11 6.09 39.19
N LYS A 361 1.72 6.69 38.05
CA LYS A 361 2.52 7.71 37.33
C LYS A 361 1.62 8.62 36.49
N PRO A 362 1.97 9.91 36.37
CA PRO A 362 1.15 10.88 35.65
C PRO A 362 1.04 10.54 34.16
N PHE A 363 -0.18 10.62 33.62
CA PHE A 363 -0.40 10.52 32.17
C PHE A 363 -0.14 11.85 31.46
N SER A 364 0.48 11.79 30.28
CA SER A 364 0.60 12.97 29.43
C SER A 364 -0.76 13.37 28.83
N ASP A 365 -0.98 14.67 28.62
CA ASP A 365 -2.22 15.18 28.02
C ASP A 365 -2.51 14.56 26.65
N LYS A 366 -1.44 14.26 25.88
CA LYS A 366 -1.56 13.60 24.59
C LYS A 366 -2.12 12.19 24.70
N GLN A 367 -1.73 11.43 25.73
CA GLN A 367 -2.27 10.09 25.98
C GLN A 367 -3.74 10.17 26.39
N CYS A 368 -4.08 11.07 27.32
CA CYS A 368 -5.45 11.27 27.79
C CYS A 368 -6.38 11.68 26.65
N LYS A 369 -6.01 12.68 25.84
CA LYS A 369 -6.81 13.14 24.70
C LYS A 369 -7.04 12.03 23.67
N ARG A 370 -5.97 11.32 23.30
CA ARG A 370 -6.07 10.23 22.31
C ARG A 370 -7.03 9.13 22.77
N TRP A 371 -7.07 8.87 24.07
CA TRP A 371 -7.89 7.80 24.60
C TRP A 371 -9.31 8.21 24.87
N ALA A 372 -9.54 9.38 25.46
CA ALA A 372 -10.87 9.94 25.57
C ALA A 372 -11.56 9.96 24.19
N ALA A 373 -10.86 10.40 23.15
CA ALA A 373 -11.38 10.36 21.78
C ALA A 373 -11.68 8.95 21.27
N LYS A 374 -10.82 7.95 21.57
CA LYS A 374 -11.05 6.55 21.17
C LYS A 374 -12.26 5.94 21.89
N THR A 375 -12.40 6.21 23.19
CA THR A 375 -13.50 5.75 24.03
C THR A 375 -14.81 6.38 23.56
N LEU A 376 -14.84 7.70 23.37
CA LEU A 376 -16.00 8.41 22.84
C LEU A 376 -16.37 7.95 21.43
N LYS A 377 -15.40 7.64 20.56
CA LYS A 377 -15.68 7.07 19.23
C LYS A 377 -16.31 5.67 19.32
N LYS A 378 -15.94 4.87 20.33
CA LYS A 378 -16.57 3.57 20.58
C LYS A 378 -18.02 3.75 21.06
N LEU A 379 -18.25 4.72 21.95
CA LEU A 379 -19.58 5.11 22.40
C LEU A 379 -20.46 5.65 21.27
N ALA A 380 -19.92 6.50 20.40
CA ALA A 380 -20.64 7.04 19.24
C ALA A 380 -20.96 5.99 18.16
N GLY A 381 -20.38 4.78 18.26
CA GLY A 381 -20.75 3.65 17.41
C GLY A 381 -21.83 2.75 18.02
N MET A 382 -22.27 3.05 19.25
CA MET A 382 -23.46 2.45 19.87
C MET A 382 -24.72 3.07 19.24
N SER A 383 -25.86 2.39 19.28
CA SER A 383 -27.09 2.92 18.68
C SER A 383 -27.50 4.25 19.34
N GLU A 384 -28.24 5.09 18.62
CA GLU A 384 -28.75 6.38 19.11
C GLU A 384 -29.68 6.21 20.34
N GLU A 385 -30.21 5.00 20.54
CA GLU A 385 -30.98 4.58 21.72
C GLU A 385 -30.09 4.31 22.96
N GLU A 386 -28.79 4.03 22.78
CA GLU A 386 -27.84 3.66 23.84
C GLU A 386 -26.90 4.82 24.27
N TYR A 387 -26.68 5.83 23.41
CA TYR A 387 -25.81 6.96 23.73
C TYR A 387 -26.35 8.30 23.20
N ASP A 388 -26.82 9.12 24.13
CA ASP A 388 -27.21 10.50 23.86
C ASP A 388 -26.00 11.43 24.06
N VAL A 389 -25.45 11.92 22.93
CA VAL A 389 -24.27 12.79 22.90
C VAL A 389 -24.50 14.08 23.69
N GLU A 390 -25.74 14.55 23.79
CA GLU A 390 -26.07 15.78 24.54
C GLU A 390 -26.11 15.53 26.05
N LYS A 391 -26.40 14.29 26.49
CA LYS A 391 -26.48 13.96 27.91
C LYS A 391 -25.13 13.63 28.55
N GLY A 392 -24.08 13.36 27.77
CA GLY A 392 -22.74 13.03 28.31
C GLY A 392 -22.61 11.58 28.79
N VAL A 393 -21.57 11.28 29.57
CA VAL A 393 -21.27 9.90 30.03
C VAL A 393 -21.86 9.67 31.43
N THR A 394 -22.78 8.71 31.57
CA THR A 394 -23.34 8.27 32.87
C THR A 394 -22.35 7.41 33.65
N TYR A 395 -22.59 7.18 34.95
CA TYR A 395 -21.72 6.32 35.75
C TYR A 395 -21.79 4.85 35.28
N GLU A 396 -22.97 4.36 34.93
CA GLU A 396 -23.17 3.00 34.41
C GLU A 396 -22.43 2.81 33.09
N LEU A 397 -22.50 3.80 32.20
CA LEU A 397 -21.78 3.78 30.94
C LEU A 397 -20.27 3.82 31.20
N PHE A 398 -19.81 4.65 32.14
CA PHE A 398 -18.42 4.68 32.58
C PHE A 398 -17.96 3.33 33.14
N GLN A 399 -18.73 2.67 34.01
CA GLN A 399 -18.42 1.33 34.53
C GLN A 399 -18.32 0.28 33.43
N SER A 400 -19.23 0.33 32.44
CA SER A 400 -19.16 -0.59 31.30
C SER A 400 -17.86 -0.40 30.48
N LEU A 401 -17.37 0.84 30.39
CA LEU A 401 -16.15 1.20 29.70
C LEU A 401 -14.89 0.82 30.48
N THR A 402 -14.91 0.90 31.82
CA THR A 402 -13.77 0.45 32.65
C THR A 402 -13.71 -1.07 32.69
N ALA A 403 -14.86 -1.77 32.71
CA ALA A 403 -14.94 -3.22 32.75
C ALA A 403 -14.55 -3.90 31.42
N SER A 404 -14.87 -3.31 30.27
CA SER A 404 -14.70 -3.94 28.94
C SER A 404 -13.71 -3.22 28.02
N GLY A 405 -13.09 -2.15 28.50
CA GLY A 405 -12.47 -1.15 27.63
C GLY A 405 -10.95 -1.06 27.70
N PRO A 406 -10.40 -0.04 27.01
CA PRO A 406 -8.97 0.18 26.90
C PRO A 406 -8.25 0.23 28.24
N LEU A 407 -8.89 0.72 29.32
CA LEU A 407 -8.33 0.82 30.68
C LEU A 407 -7.81 -0.53 31.20
N PHE A 408 -8.60 -1.58 31.00
CA PHE A 408 -8.21 -2.97 31.26
C PHE A 408 -6.96 -3.35 30.47
N ASP A 409 -6.93 -2.98 29.18
CA ASP A 409 -5.82 -3.21 28.25
C ASP A 409 -4.52 -2.47 28.65
N ILE A 410 -4.55 -1.31 29.30
CA ILE A 410 -3.32 -0.67 29.84
C ILE A 410 -2.83 -1.39 31.07
N CYS A 411 -3.74 -1.63 32.01
CA CYS A 411 -3.39 -2.24 33.29
C CYS A 411 -2.85 -3.66 33.10
N THR A 412 -3.20 -4.32 31.99
CA THR A 412 -2.74 -5.67 31.64
C THR A 412 -1.55 -5.70 30.67
N LYS A 413 -1.40 -4.75 29.72
CA LYS A 413 -0.31 -4.78 28.72
C LYS A 413 0.95 -3.97 29.08
N ARG A 414 0.99 -3.32 30.24
CA ARG A 414 2.14 -2.51 30.70
C ARG A 414 2.62 -2.80 32.13
N LEU A 415 2.09 -3.86 32.74
CA LEU A 415 2.80 -4.66 33.74
C LEU A 415 3.44 -5.84 33.01
#